data_AF-A0A5N6V4P7-F1
#
_entry.id   AF-A0A5N6V4P7-F1
#
_cell.length_a   1.000
_cell.length_b   1.000
_cell.length_c   1.000
_cell.angle_alpha   90.00
_cell.angle_beta   90.00
_cell.angle_gamma   90.00
#
_symmetry.space_group_name_H-M   'P 1'
#
loop_
_entity.id
_entity.type
_entity.pdbx_description
1 polymer ?
#
loop_
_entity_poly.entity_id
_entity_poly.type
_entity_poly.pdbx_seq_one_letter_code
_entity_poly.pdbx_strand_id
1 'polypeptide(L)'
;MRLEATAFKLRKDQRKAINRWNKFVLGPEYIRRAAYLCPKTREEKKHRKCHFDLLTAVHEAEYSNVKRPIDPKTKKYLEPAHRFEVNIEGDSVSQAKYELFLKYQTKVHKEDVSTWQQKDFKRFLCSGLKRSPADPKSAEKKLGSWHQCYRLDGKLIAVAVLDLMPSGVSSVYIFYDPDYEQWEFGKLSALREIALSIEGSYQYYYMGYYIHSCQKMRYKGSFRPQYILGKVTTSFNKQNSHIDIYRS
;
A
#
# COMPACT_ATOMS: atom_id res chain seq x y z
N MET A 1 -5.45 -15.55 -2.47
CA MET A 1 -5.33 -15.68 -0.98
C MET A 1 -6.05 -14.50 -0.35
N ARG A 2 -6.64 -14.66 0.85
CA ARG A 2 -7.26 -13.55 1.59
C ARG A 2 -6.88 -13.54 3.07
N LEU A 3 -7.04 -12.41 3.73
CA LEU A 3 -6.99 -12.27 5.18
C LEU A 3 -8.16 -11.42 5.67
N GLU A 4 -8.58 -11.62 6.91
CA GLU A 4 -9.51 -10.73 7.59
C GLU A 4 -8.74 -9.50 8.09
N ALA A 5 -9.16 -8.30 7.69
CA ALA A 5 -8.35 -7.09 7.84
C ALA A 5 -8.10 -6.73 9.31
N THR A 6 -9.13 -6.83 10.16
CA THR A 6 -9.07 -6.55 11.60
C THR A 6 -8.28 -7.61 12.39
N ALA A 7 -8.17 -8.83 11.86
CA ALA A 7 -7.41 -9.92 12.47
C ALA A 7 -5.91 -9.91 12.11
N PHE A 8 -5.49 -9.03 11.20
CA PHE A 8 -4.11 -8.96 10.72
C PHE A 8 -3.14 -8.60 11.85
N LYS A 9 -2.03 -9.35 11.93
CA LYS A 9 -0.95 -9.08 12.90
C LYS A 9 0.37 -8.86 12.18
N LEU A 10 0.96 -7.68 12.37
CA LEU A 10 2.22 -7.35 11.72
C LEU A 10 3.40 -8.18 12.24
N ARG A 11 4.19 -8.66 11.30
CA ARG A 11 5.47 -9.33 11.56
C ARG A 11 6.64 -8.34 11.62
N LYS A 12 7.80 -8.84 12.06
CA LYS A 12 9.00 -8.03 12.27
C LYS A 12 9.54 -7.43 10.98
N ASP A 13 9.51 -8.18 9.89
CA ASP A 13 9.93 -7.75 8.55
C ASP A 13 9.01 -6.65 8.00
N GLN A 14 7.70 -6.79 8.13
CA GLN A 14 6.70 -5.79 7.74
C GLN A 14 6.88 -4.48 8.52
N ARG A 15 7.05 -4.57 9.84
CA ARG A 15 7.37 -3.40 10.70
C ARG A 15 8.66 -2.71 10.28
N LYS A 16 9.69 -3.47 9.94
CA LYS A 16 10.96 -2.90 9.44
C LYS A 16 10.76 -2.17 8.12
N ALA A 17 9.98 -2.73 7.19
CA ALA A 17 9.73 -2.11 5.88
C ALA A 17 9.06 -0.73 6.04
N ILE A 18 7.92 -0.66 6.74
CA ILE A 18 7.20 0.62 6.92
C ILE A 18 8.01 1.63 7.73
N ASN A 19 8.69 1.22 8.80
CA ASN A 19 9.51 2.13 9.60
C ASN A 19 10.72 2.66 8.81
N ARG A 20 11.30 1.87 7.90
CA ARG A 20 12.37 2.32 7.02
C ARG A 20 11.85 3.36 6.03
N TRP A 21 10.69 3.12 5.41
CA TRP A 21 10.04 4.06 4.51
C TRP A 21 9.72 5.38 5.22
N ASN A 22 9.08 5.34 6.39
CA ASN A 22 8.73 6.53 7.15
C ASN A 22 9.98 7.35 7.52
N LYS A 23 11.07 6.69 7.93
CA LYS A 23 12.33 7.37 8.24
C LYS A 23 12.95 8.05 7.03
N PHE A 24 12.86 7.43 5.86
CA PHE A 24 13.35 8.00 4.61
C PHE A 24 12.54 9.25 4.23
N VAL A 25 11.22 9.15 4.19
CA VAL A 25 10.33 10.27 3.84
C VAL A 25 10.48 11.43 4.81
N LEU A 26 10.44 11.15 6.12
CA LEU A 26 10.55 12.20 7.13
C LEU A 26 11.96 12.81 7.15
N GLY A 27 13.00 11.97 7.03
CA GLY A 27 14.38 12.40 7.06
C GLY A 27 14.93 12.68 8.47
N PRO A 28 16.26 12.57 8.66
CA PRO A 28 16.88 12.63 9.98
C PRO A 28 16.76 14.01 10.64
N GLU A 29 16.76 15.08 9.84
CA GLU A 29 16.68 16.44 10.36
C GLU A 29 15.30 16.74 10.94
N TYR A 30 14.24 16.49 10.16
CA TYR A 30 12.86 16.59 10.64
C TYR A 30 12.66 15.75 11.90
N ILE A 31 13.07 14.47 11.89
CA ILE A 31 12.87 13.57 13.05
C ILE A 31 13.50 14.13 14.31
N ARG A 32 14.75 14.62 14.22
CA ARG A 32 15.49 15.19 15.35
C ARG A 32 14.78 16.44 15.89
N ARG A 33 14.39 17.34 15.00
CA ARG A 33 13.77 18.62 15.37
C ARG A 33 12.34 18.45 15.88
N ALA A 34 11.55 17.60 15.25
CA ALA A 34 10.19 17.28 15.67
C ALA A 34 10.16 16.65 17.07
N ALA A 35 11.17 15.86 17.44
CA ALA A 35 11.28 15.31 18.79
C ALA A 35 11.43 16.40 19.88
N TYR A 36 12.01 17.55 19.53
CA TYR A 36 12.16 18.70 20.42
C TYR A 36 10.94 19.62 20.38
N LEU A 37 10.43 19.94 19.18
CA LEU A 37 9.31 20.88 19.00
C LEU A 37 7.95 20.28 19.33
N CYS A 38 7.81 18.96 19.21
CA CYS A 38 6.59 18.22 19.48
C CYS A 38 6.92 16.96 20.31
N PRO A 39 7.39 17.14 21.56
CA PRO A 39 7.83 16.02 22.37
C PRO A 39 6.64 15.11 22.68
N LYS A 40 6.84 13.81 22.42
CA LYS A 40 5.87 12.79 22.80
C LYS A 40 5.85 12.61 24.32
N THR A 41 4.67 12.44 24.89
CA THR A 41 4.51 12.16 26.32
C THR A 41 5.13 10.80 26.68
N ARG A 42 5.35 10.57 27.98
CA ARG A 42 5.87 9.28 28.46
C ARG A 42 4.92 8.13 28.12
N GLU A 43 3.62 8.39 28.21
CA GLU A 43 2.53 7.48 27.91
C GLU A 43 2.54 7.12 26.42
N GLU A 44 2.65 8.12 25.54
CA GLU A 44 2.75 7.90 24.08
C GLU A 44 3.98 7.07 23.71
N LYS A 45 5.13 7.34 24.34
CA LYS A 45 6.36 6.57 24.12
C LYS A 45 6.21 5.13 24.60
N LYS A 46 5.61 4.91 25.78
CA LYS A 46 5.34 3.57 26.33
C LYS A 46 4.36 2.81 25.45
N HIS A 47 3.27 3.45 25.02
CA HIS A 47 2.27 2.86 24.15
C HIS A 47 2.87 2.38 22.83
N ARG A 48 3.65 3.22 22.12
CA ARG A 48 4.32 2.82 20.87
C ARG A 48 5.33 1.69 21.03
N LYS A 49 5.94 1.56 22.22
CA LYS A 49 6.89 0.48 22.51
C LYS A 49 6.19 -0.86 22.69
N CYS A 50 5.01 -0.85 23.34
CA CYS A 50 4.26 -2.07 23.66
C CYS A 50 3.23 -2.46 22.59
N HIS A 51 2.73 -1.49 21.82
CA HIS A 51 1.67 -1.66 20.84
C HIS A 51 2.08 -1.06 19.50
N PHE A 52 2.12 -1.89 18.47
CA PHE A 52 2.28 -1.42 17.10
C PHE A 52 0.89 -1.22 16.49
N ASP A 53 0.55 0.03 16.19
CA ASP A 53 -0.67 0.38 15.47
C ASP A 53 -0.38 0.51 13.98
N LEU A 54 -1.02 -0.35 13.17
CA LEU A 54 -0.89 -0.34 11.71
C LEU A 54 -1.36 0.99 11.13
N LEU A 55 -2.53 1.49 11.56
CA LEU A 55 -3.16 2.66 10.96
C LEU A 55 -2.27 3.87 11.15
N THR A 56 -1.82 4.12 12.39
CA THR A 56 -0.85 5.17 12.66
C THR A 56 0.43 5.00 11.83
N ALA A 57 0.97 3.79 11.69
CA ALA A 57 2.24 3.57 11.01
C ALA A 57 2.18 3.79 9.49
N VAL A 58 1.11 3.38 8.81
CA VAL A 58 1.00 3.57 7.35
C VAL A 58 0.77 5.04 6.98
N HIS A 59 0.13 5.79 7.88
CA HIS A 59 -0.20 7.19 7.69
C HIS A 59 0.87 8.16 8.21
N GLU A 60 1.84 7.69 8.98
CA GLU A 60 2.82 8.52 9.70
C GLU A 60 3.59 9.49 8.80
N ALA A 61 3.94 9.04 7.58
CA ALA A 61 4.72 9.81 6.64
C ALA A 61 3.89 10.48 5.53
N GLU A 62 2.57 10.27 5.50
CA GLU A 62 1.69 10.95 4.55
C GLU A 62 1.64 12.45 4.90
N TYR A 63 1.93 13.31 3.93
CA TYR A 63 2.19 14.73 4.13
C TYR A 63 1.06 15.48 4.84
N SER A 64 -0.20 15.07 4.65
CA SER A 64 -1.37 15.63 5.35
C SER A 64 -1.36 15.37 6.86
N ASN A 65 -0.68 14.31 7.31
CA ASN A 65 -0.67 13.85 8.69
C ASN A 65 0.64 14.22 9.43
N VAL A 66 1.68 14.60 8.67
CA VAL A 66 2.96 15.06 9.22
C VAL A 66 2.75 16.37 9.97
N LYS A 67 3.13 16.40 11.26
CA LYS A 67 3.09 17.62 12.08
C LYS A 67 4.16 18.60 11.63
N ARG A 68 3.77 19.77 11.15
CA ARG A 68 4.70 20.80 10.68
C ARG A 68 4.62 22.01 11.61
N PRO A 69 5.24 21.97 12.81
CA PRO A 69 5.29 23.14 13.69
C PRO A 69 6.15 24.23 13.07
N ILE A 70 5.86 25.49 13.42
CA ILE A 70 6.73 26.61 13.07
C ILE A 70 7.96 26.55 13.97
N ASP A 71 9.13 26.57 13.36
CA ASP A 71 10.40 26.63 14.07
C ASP A 71 10.59 28.03 14.69
N PRO A 72 10.79 28.13 16.03
CA PRO A 72 11.00 29.40 16.70
C PRO A 72 12.19 30.21 16.16
N LYS A 73 13.23 29.52 15.64
CA LYS A 73 14.46 30.13 15.14
C LYS A 73 14.31 30.66 13.71
N THR A 74 13.87 29.82 12.78
CA THR A 74 13.76 30.20 11.35
C THR A 74 12.44 30.86 10.98
N LYS A 75 11.43 30.80 11.86
CA LYS A 75 10.04 31.23 11.59
C LYS A 75 9.39 30.54 10.39
N LYS A 76 9.94 29.41 9.94
CA LYS A 76 9.39 28.58 8.86
C LYS A 76 8.78 27.30 9.40
N TYR A 77 7.90 26.68 8.62
CA TYR A 77 7.41 25.34 8.91
C TYR A 77 8.55 24.33 8.86
N LEU A 78 8.57 23.43 9.83
CA LEU A 78 9.45 22.26 9.80
C LEU A 78 8.89 21.25 8.79
N GLU A 79 9.53 21.16 7.63
CA GLU A 79 9.14 20.24 6.55
C GLU A 79 9.88 18.90 6.65
N PRO A 80 9.23 17.78 6.26
CA PRO A 80 9.92 16.50 6.09
C PRO A 80 10.91 16.55 4.90
N ALA A 81 11.82 15.59 4.83
CA ALA A 81 12.77 15.49 3.71
C ALA A 81 12.08 15.29 2.36
N HIS A 82 10.94 14.60 2.36
CA HIS A 82 10.12 14.38 1.17
C HIS A 82 8.64 14.61 1.45
N ARG A 83 7.93 15.13 0.45
CA ARG A 83 6.47 15.19 0.43
C ARG A 83 5.93 13.88 -0.12
N PHE A 84 5.40 13.03 0.75
CA PHE A 84 4.79 11.76 0.37
C PHE A 84 3.26 11.83 0.44
N GLU A 85 2.60 11.46 -0.65
CA GLU A 85 1.14 11.53 -0.79
C GLU A 85 0.61 10.20 -1.33
N VAL A 86 -0.50 9.74 -0.76
CA VAL A 86 -1.22 8.55 -1.21
C VAL A 86 -2.66 8.93 -1.49
N ASN A 87 -3.12 8.71 -2.73
CA ASN A 87 -4.46 9.08 -3.15
C ASN A 87 -5.15 7.90 -3.85
N ILE A 88 -6.45 7.75 -3.61
CA ILE A 88 -7.29 6.83 -4.38
C ILE A 88 -7.91 7.59 -5.54
N GLU A 89 -7.52 7.22 -6.75
CA GLU A 89 -8.00 7.77 -8.01
C GLU A 89 -8.82 6.73 -8.77
N GLY A 90 -9.63 7.19 -9.73
CA GLY A 90 -10.26 6.26 -10.66
C GLY A 90 -9.22 5.43 -11.42
N ASP A 91 -9.64 4.26 -11.89
CA ASP A 91 -8.85 3.38 -12.76
C ASP A 91 -8.62 3.97 -14.16
N SER A 92 -8.77 5.28 -14.37
CA SER A 92 -8.57 5.90 -15.68
C SER A 92 -7.09 5.91 -16.09
N VAL A 93 -6.89 5.93 -17.42
CA VAL A 93 -5.59 6.14 -18.02
C VAL A 93 -5.10 7.56 -17.72
N SER A 94 -3.85 7.68 -17.33
CA SER A 94 -3.12 8.94 -17.33
C SER A 94 -1.71 8.71 -17.88
N GLN A 95 -1.10 9.77 -18.42
CA GLN A 95 0.25 9.69 -18.98
C GLN A 95 1.26 9.19 -17.93
N ALA A 96 1.22 9.76 -16.71
CA ALA A 96 2.10 9.35 -15.63
C ALA A 96 1.93 7.88 -15.21
N LYS A 97 0.68 7.36 -15.17
CA LYS A 97 0.42 5.95 -14.86
C LYS A 97 0.99 5.04 -15.95
N TYR A 98 0.80 5.41 -17.21
CA TYR A 98 1.26 4.63 -18.36
C TYR A 98 2.79 4.61 -18.46
N GLU A 99 3.46 5.76 -18.30
CA GLU A 99 4.92 5.85 -18.30
C GLU A 99 5.57 5.04 -17.17
N LEU A 100 5.00 5.11 -15.96
CA LEU A 100 5.44 4.31 -14.83
C LEU A 100 5.27 2.82 -15.09
N PHE A 101 4.15 2.42 -15.69
CA PHE A 101 3.89 1.05 -16.09
C PHE A 101 4.92 0.55 -17.11
N LEU A 102 5.20 1.32 -18.17
CA LEU A 102 6.21 0.98 -19.17
C LEU A 102 7.60 0.82 -18.53
N LYS A 103 8.01 1.76 -17.68
CA LYS A 103 9.28 1.70 -16.95
C LYS A 103 9.38 0.40 -16.14
N TYR A 104 8.31 0.03 -15.45
CA TYR A 104 8.24 -1.20 -14.67
C TYR A 104 8.32 -2.44 -15.56
N GLN A 105 7.50 -2.56 -16.62
CA GLN A 105 7.53 -3.71 -17.53
C GLN A 105 8.92 -3.90 -18.15
N THR A 106 9.56 -2.84 -18.61
CA THR A 106 10.89 -2.94 -19.22
C THR A 106 11.99 -3.32 -18.23
N LYS A 107 12.03 -2.70 -17.06
CA LYS A 107 13.13 -2.95 -16.11
C LYS A 107 12.93 -4.22 -15.30
N VAL A 108 11.70 -4.51 -14.89
CA VAL A 108 11.36 -5.57 -13.95
C VAL A 108 10.87 -6.84 -14.66
N HIS A 109 10.14 -6.71 -15.77
CA HIS A 109 9.68 -7.85 -16.58
C HIS A 109 10.54 -8.12 -17.82
N LYS A 110 11.48 -7.23 -18.17
CA LYS A 110 12.37 -7.33 -19.35
C LYS A 110 11.59 -7.38 -20.67
N GLU A 111 10.41 -6.78 -20.69
CA GLU A 111 9.57 -6.68 -21.89
C GLU A 111 9.94 -5.42 -22.69
N ASP A 112 9.83 -5.48 -24.01
CA ASP A 112 10.06 -4.32 -24.88
C ASP A 112 8.92 -3.30 -24.74
N VAL A 113 9.25 -2.02 -24.71
CA VAL A 113 8.29 -0.91 -24.66
C VAL A 113 7.32 -0.95 -25.85
N SER A 114 7.79 -1.37 -27.03
CA SER A 114 6.96 -1.49 -28.24
C SER A 114 5.84 -2.52 -28.11
N THR A 115 5.95 -3.43 -27.15
CA THR A 115 4.94 -4.45 -26.84
C THR A 115 3.68 -3.83 -26.23
N TRP A 116 3.81 -2.68 -25.58
CA TRP A 116 2.75 -2.10 -24.76
C TRP A 116 2.22 -0.82 -25.36
N GLN A 117 1.07 -0.89 -26.04
CA GLN A 117 0.35 0.31 -26.45
C GLN A 117 -0.57 0.78 -25.32
N GLN A 118 -0.95 2.06 -25.34
CA GLN A 118 -1.84 2.63 -24.31
C GLN A 118 -3.19 1.90 -24.22
N LYS A 119 -3.70 1.35 -25.33
CA LYS A 119 -4.94 0.55 -25.35
C LYS A 119 -4.79 -0.76 -24.56
N ASP A 120 -3.60 -1.36 -24.55
CA ASP A 120 -3.31 -2.61 -23.84
C ASP A 120 -3.22 -2.34 -22.35
N PHE A 121 -2.53 -1.26 -21.97
CA PHE A 121 -2.55 -0.73 -20.59
C PHE A 121 -3.98 -0.47 -20.12
N LYS A 122 -4.81 0.21 -20.94
CA LYS A 122 -6.20 0.50 -20.60
C LYS A 122 -7.02 -0.78 -20.41
N ARG A 123 -6.90 -1.73 -21.32
CA ARG A 123 -7.61 -3.01 -21.25
C ARG A 123 -7.20 -3.79 -20.00
N PHE A 124 -5.91 -3.76 -19.67
CA PHE A 124 -5.35 -4.53 -18.57
C PHE A 124 -5.67 -3.92 -17.19
N LEU A 125 -5.52 -2.61 -17.03
CA LEU A 125 -5.53 -1.96 -15.71
C LEU A 125 -6.63 -0.90 -15.54
N CYS A 126 -7.35 -0.52 -16.60
CA CYS A 126 -8.33 0.57 -16.58
C CYS A 126 -9.74 0.16 -17.04
N SER A 127 -10.02 -1.13 -17.04
CA SER A 127 -11.28 -1.71 -17.53
C SER A 127 -11.93 -2.61 -16.46
N GLY A 128 -11.79 -2.22 -15.20
CA GLY A 128 -12.23 -3.02 -14.07
C GLY A 128 -13.74 -2.90 -13.77
N LEU A 129 -14.11 -3.25 -12.54
CA LEU A 129 -15.45 -3.13 -12.01
C LEU A 129 -15.97 -1.69 -12.09
N LYS A 130 -17.24 -1.54 -12.49
CA LYS A 130 -17.92 -0.25 -12.49
C LYS A 130 -17.89 0.35 -11.09
N ARG A 131 -17.45 1.60 -10.99
CA ARG A 131 -17.48 2.36 -9.74
C ARG A 131 -18.90 2.73 -9.36
N SER A 132 -19.23 2.62 -8.07
CA SER A 132 -20.40 3.34 -7.55
C SER A 132 -20.16 4.84 -7.72
N PRO A 133 -21.19 5.65 -8.00
CA PRO A 133 -21.04 7.10 -7.98
C PRO A 133 -20.56 7.48 -6.59
N ALA A 134 -19.32 7.98 -6.50
CA ALA A 134 -18.76 8.47 -5.27
C ALA A 134 -19.41 9.83 -4.99
N ASP A 135 -20.58 9.83 -4.35
CA ASP A 135 -21.02 11.03 -3.67
C ASP A 135 -20.06 11.26 -2.48
N PRO A 136 -19.24 12.32 -2.48
CA PRO A 136 -18.31 12.60 -1.40
C PRO A 136 -18.99 12.81 -0.03
N LYS A 137 -20.31 13.05 -0.02
CA LYS A 137 -21.14 13.21 1.18
C LYS A 137 -21.87 11.93 1.58
N SER A 138 -21.84 10.89 0.75
CA SER A 138 -22.47 9.61 1.06
C SER A 138 -21.58 8.80 2.01
N ALA A 139 -22.20 8.23 3.04
CA ALA A 139 -21.56 7.27 3.92
C ALA A 139 -21.41 5.88 3.26
N GLU A 140 -21.81 5.73 2.00
CA GLU A 140 -21.70 4.47 1.28
C GLU A 140 -20.24 4.07 1.04
N LYS A 141 -20.00 2.76 1.09
CA LYS A 141 -18.69 2.20 0.80
C LYS A 141 -18.30 2.52 -0.65
N LYS A 142 -17.04 2.88 -0.84
CA LYS A 142 -16.47 3.08 -2.18
C LYS A 142 -16.39 1.73 -2.90
N LEU A 143 -17.08 1.55 -4.03
CA LEU A 143 -17.08 0.28 -4.77
C LEU A 143 -16.50 0.46 -6.18
N GLY A 144 -16.08 -0.65 -6.78
CA GLY A 144 -15.55 -0.72 -8.15
C GLY A 144 -14.02 -0.66 -8.20
N SER A 145 -13.46 -0.40 -9.38
CA SER A 145 -12.01 -0.39 -9.59
C SER A 145 -11.40 1.00 -9.45
N TRP A 146 -10.28 1.03 -8.73
CA TRP A 146 -9.55 2.23 -8.33
C TRP A 146 -8.05 2.02 -8.37
N HIS A 147 -7.31 3.11 -8.53
CA HIS A 147 -5.85 3.14 -8.45
C HIS A 147 -5.43 3.88 -7.18
N GLN A 148 -4.76 3.17 -6.27
CA GLN A 148 -4.06 3.78 -5.16
C GLN A 148 -2.69 4.25 -5.63
N CYS A 149 -2.55 5.56 -5.78
CA CYS A 149 -1.40 6.23 -6.37
C CYS A 149 -0.49 6.80 -5.28
N TYR A 150 0.80 6.47 -5.35
CA TYR A 150 1.82 6.90 -4.40
C TYR A 150 2.73 7.92 -5.05
N ARG A 151 2.79 9.12 -4.48
CA ARG A 151 3.61 10.22 -4.97
C ARG A 151 4.68 10.61 -3.96
N LEU A 152 5.90 10.83 -4.45
CA LEU A 152 7.01 11.37 -3.68
C LEU A 152 7.50 12.63 -4.39
N ASP A 153 7.48 13.75 -3.69
CA ASP A 153 7.84 15.08 -4.22
C ASP A 153 7.10 15.41 -5.53
N GLY A 154 5.81 15.08 -5.58
CA GLY A 154 4.95 15.26 -6.75
C GLY A 154 5.11 14.22 -7.86
N LYS A 155 6.16 13.39 -7.84
CA LYS A 155 6.37 12.32 -8.83
C LYS A 155 5.58 11.07 -8.45
N LEU A 156 4.85 10.48 -9.39
CA LEU A 156 4.18 9.18 -9.22
C LEU A 156 5.23 8.05 -9.22
N ILE A 157 5.37 7.36 -8.09
CA ILE A 157 6.41 6.32 -7.89
C ILE A 157 5.84 4.92 -7.74
N ALA A 158 4.56 4.76 -7.42
CA ALA A 158 3.90 3.47 -7.41
C ALA A 158 2.39 3.62 -7.66
N VAL A 159 1.79 2.55 -8.19
CA VAL A 159 0.34 2.42 -8.36
C VAL A 159 -0.06 1.00 -7.99
N ALA A 160 -0.97 0.89 -7.03
CA ALA A 160 -1.70 -0.36 -6.76
C ALA A 160 -3.08 -0.28 -7.41
N VAL A 161 -3.41 -1.28 -8.22
CA VAL A 161 -4.70 -1.45 -8.90
C VAL A 161 -5.58 -2.30 -8.00
N LEU A 162 -6.71 -1.73 -7.58
CA LEU A 162 -7.57 -2.27 -6.54
C LEU A 162 -9.00 -2.44 -7.03
N ASP A 163 -9.62 -3.56 -6.67
CA ASP A 163 -11.07 -3.74 -6.74
C ASP A 163 -11.66 -3.65 -5.34
N LEU A 164 -12.50 -2.63 -5.10
CA LEU A 164 -13.23 -2.46 -3.85
C LEU A 164 -14.61 -3.08 -3.99
N MET A 165 -14.86 -4.13 -3.21
CA MET A 165 -16.09 -4.92 -3.23
C MET A 165 -16.78 -4.86 -1.86
N PRO A 166 -18.09 -5.15 -1.75
CA PRO A 166 -18.80 -5.05 -0.48
C PRO A 166 -18.15 -5.84 0.68
N SER A 167 -17.55 -6.98 0.35
CA SER A 167 -16.91 -7.89 1.30
C SER A 167 -15.40 -7.63 1.50
N GLY A 168 -14.74 -6.84 0.65
CA GLY A 168 -13.29 -6.73 0.73
C GLY A 168 -12.60 -5.84 -0.30
N VAL A 169 -11.32 -5.58 -0.06
CA VAL A 169 -10.39 -4.92 -0.99
C VAL A 169 -9.55 -6.00 -1.68
N SER A 170 -9.49 -5.99 -3.01
CA SER A 170 -8.66 -6.90 -3.79
C SER A 170 -7.50 -6.18 -4.46
N SER A 171 -6.28 -6.64 -4.19
CA SER A 171 -5.04 -6.19 -4.84
C SER A 171 -4.86 -6.92 -6.16
N VAL A 172 -5.21 -6.26 -7.27
CA VAL A 172 -5.19 -6.84 -8.61
C VAL A 172 -3.78 -6.84 -9.17
N TYR A 173 -3.13 -5.67 -9.15
CA TYR A 173 -1.78 -5.48 -9.68
C TYR A 173 -1.06 -4.35 -8.96
N ILE A 174 0.27 -4.40 -8.93
CA ILE A 174 1.10 -3.30 -8.48
C ILE A 174 2.28 -3.13 -9.42
N PHE A 175 2.54 -1.88 -9.79
CA PHE A 175 3.73 -1.47 -10.52
C PHE A 175 4.30 -0.21 -9.88
N TYR A 176 5.62 -0.07 -9.92
CA TYR A 176 6.34 0.99 -9.23
C TYR A 176 7.61 1.37 -9.99
N ASP A 177 8.18 2.51 -9.63
CA ASP A 177 9.42 2.99 -10.22
C ASP A 177 10.58 2.11 -9.71
N PRO A 178 11.29 1.37 -10.57
CA PRO A 178 12.37 0.46 -10.18
C PRO A 178 13.50 1.13 -9.38
N ASP A 179 13.67 2.45 -9.48
CA ASP A 179 14.64 3.20 -8.67
C ASP A 179 14.30 3.19 -7.16
N TYR A 180 13.11 2.70 -6.82
CA TYR A 180 12.59 2.54 -5.46
C TYR A 180 12.42 1.05 -5.05
N GLU A 181 12.97 0.10 -5.80
CA GLU A 181 12.88 -1.35 -5.50
C GLU A 181 13.32 -1.69 -4.07
N GLN A 182 14.35 -1.01 -3.55
CA GLN A 182 14.90 -1.17 -2.19
C GLN A 182 13.90 -0.91 -1.06
N TRP A 183 12.75 -0.30 -1.36
CA TRP A 183 11.69 0.01 -0.39
C TRP A 183 10.59 -1.06 -0.32
N GLU A 184 10.65 -2.08 -1.17
CA GLU A 184 9.74 -3.23 -1.14
C GLU A 184 8.26 -2.83 -1.28
N PHE A 185 7.92 -2.07 -2.32
CA PHE A 185 6.57 -1.52 -2.53
C PHE A 185 5.44 -2.54 -2.51
N GLY A 186 5.70 -3.81 -2.85
CA GLY A 186 4.71 -4.88 -2.68
C GLY A 186 4.29 -5.09 -1.21
N LYS A 187 5.21 -4.94 -0.25
CA LYS A 187 4.87 -5.00 1.19
C LYS A 187 4.22 -3.71 1.66
N LEU A 188 4.76 -2.55 1.26
CA LEU A 188 4.22 -1.25 1.67
C LEU A 188 2.78 -1.08 1.20
N SER A 189 2.50 -1.45 -0.05
CA SER A 189 1.15 -1.37 -0.60
C SER A 189 0.20 -2.31 0.14
N ALA A 190 0.58 -3.56 0.38
CA ALA A 190 -0.25 -4.51 1.11
C ALA A 190 -0.58 -4.00 2.53
N LEU A 191 0.37 -3.39 3.24
CA LEU A 191 0.10 -2.79 4.55
C LEU A 191 -0.90 -1.62 4.45
N ARG A 192 -0.75 -0.75 3.45
CA ARG A 192 -1.67 0.37 3.23
C ARG A 192 -3.06 -0.09 2.77
N GLU A 193 -3.15 -1.15 1.97
CA GLU A 193 -4.40 -1.76 1.49
C GLU A 193 -5.16 -2.49 2.60
N ILE A 194 -4.45 -3.08 3.57
CA ILE A 194 -5.07 -3.62 4.79
C ILE A 194 -5.61 -2.47 5.65
N ALA A 195 -4.86 -1.39 5.81
CA ALA A 195 -5.33 -0.21 6.52
C ALA A 195 -6.57 0.40 5.85
N LEU A 196 -6.56 0.53 4.52
CA LEU A 196 -7.73 0.92 3.72
C LEU A 196 -8.93 -0.01 3.97
N SER A 197 -8.69 -1.32 4.10
CA SER A 197 -9.75 -2.28 4.40
C SER A 197 -10.38 -2.02 5.76
N ILE A 198 -9.57 -1.76 6.79
CA ILE A 198 -10.04 -1.43 8.14
C ILE A 198 -10.79 -0.09 8.14
N GLU A 199 -10.19 0.95 7.56
CA GLU A 199 -10.76 2.31 7.46
C GLU A 199 -12.11 2.32 6.73
N GLY A 200 -12.20 1.60 5.60
CA GLY A 200 -13.41 1.52 4.79
C GLY A 200 -14.41 0.45 5.24
N SER A 201 -14.19 -0.18 6.40
CA SER A 201 -15.03 -1.26 6.92
C SER A 201 -15.22 -2.43 5.92
N TYR A 202 -14.18 -2.75 5.17
CA TYR A 202 -14.11 -3.94 4.33
C TYR A 202 -13.59 -5.12 5.16
N GLN A 203 -14.34 -6.22 5.20
CA GLN A 203 -14.02 -7.35 6.07
C GLN A 203 -12.71 -8.04 5.67
N TYR A 204 -12.51 -8.23 4.36
CA TYR A 204 -11.40 -9.00 3.82
C TYR A 204 -10.44 -8.16 2.99
N TYR A 205 -9.16 -8.50 3.06
CA TYR A 205 -8.16 -8.08 2.09
C TYR A 205 -7.71 -9.29 1.27
N TYR A 206 -7.86 -9.20 -0.05
CA TYR A 206 -7.44 -10.21 -1.02
C TYR A 206 -6.10 -9.78 -1.62
N MET A 207 -5.03 -10.53 -1.33
CA MET A 207 -3.68 -10.25 -1.82
C MET A 207 -3.46 -10.61 -3.30
N GLY A 208 -4.54 -10.87 -4.05
CA GLY A 208 -4.48 -11.34 -5.43
C GLY A 208 -3.90 -12.76 -5.57
N TYR A 209 -3.45 -13.06 -6.79
CA TYR A 209 -2.79 -14.33 -7.12
C TYR A 209 -1.47 -14.50 -6.37
N TYR A 210 -1.08 -15.75 -6.17
CA TYR A 210 0.20 -16.13 -5.58
C TYR A 210 0.84 -17.24 -6.40
N ILE A 211 1.99 -16.94 -7.01
CA ILE A 211 2.81 -17.92 -7.71
C ILE A 211 4.03 -18.17 -6.84
N HIS A 212 4.11 -19.35 -6.23
CA HIS A 212 5.12 -19.67 -5.22
C HIS A 212 6.56 -19.60 -5.77
N SER A 213 6.75 -19.91 -7.05
CA SER A 213 8.04 -19.84 -7.75
C SER A 213 8.47 -18.41 -8.07
N CYS A 214 7.54 -17.43 -8.03
CA CYS A 214 7.85 -16.04 -8.30
C CYS A 214 8.47 -15.37 -7.06
N GLN A 215 9.76 -15.04 -7.13
CA GLN A 215 10.49 -14.39 -6.05
C GLN A 215 9.83 -13.09 -5.58
N LYS A 216 9.28 -12.31 -6.52
CA LYS A 216 8.58 -11.05 -6.26
C LYS A 216 7.29 -11.22 -5.45
N MET A 217 6.74 -12.42 -5.39
CA MET A 217 5.49 -12.71 -4.68
C MET A 217 5.70 -13.36 -3.32
N ARG A 218 6.91 -13.83 -2.99
CA ARG A 218 7.22 -14.53 -1.73
C ARG A 218 6.79 -13.77 -0.48
N TYR A 219 6.83 -12.43 -0.54
CA TYR A 219 6.41 -11.59 0.59
C TYR A 219 4.95 -11.83 0.99
N LYS A 220 4.05 -12.17 0.05
CA LYS A 220 2.62 -12.41 0.37
C LYS A 220 2.46 -13.58 1.34
N GLY A 221 3.36 -14.56 1.27
CA GLY A 221 3.38 -15.72 2.17
C GLY A 221 3.67 -15.37 3.64
N SER A 222 4.12 -14.16 3.95
CA SER A 222 4.38 -13.69 5.31
C SER A 222 3.18 -13.04 6.00
N PHE A 223 2.10 -12.73 5.26
CA PHE A 223 0.90 -12.11 5.80
C PHE A 223 -0.01 -13.16 6.46
N ARG A 224 -0.45 -12.89 7.69
CA ARG A 224 -1.24 -13.83 8.51
C ARG A 224 -2.27 -13.10 9.36
N PRO A 225 -3.38 -13.76 9.73
CA PRO A 225 -3.81 -15.09 9.27
C PRO A 225 -4.18 -15.07 7.78
N GLN A 226 -3.92 -16.15 7.04
CA GLN A 226 -4.27 -16.21 5.61
C GLN A 226 -5.15 -17.41 5.31
N TYR A 227 -6.03 -17.23 4.33
CA TYR A 227 -6.95 -18.24 3.84
C TYR A 227 -6.75 -18.41 2.34
N ILE A 228 -6.69 -19.67 1.89
CA ILE A 228 -6.54 -20.05 0.49
C ILE A 228 -7.87 -20.61 0.01
N LEU A 229 -8.27 -20.23 -1.20
CA LEU A 229 -9.41 -20.85 -1.87
C LEU A 229 -9.00 -22.24 -2.34
N GLY A 230 -9.67 -23.28 -1.88
CA GLY A 230 -9.38 -24.65 -2.30
C GLY A 230 -9.67 -24.85 -3.79
N LYS A 231 -8.88 -25.68 -4.49
CA LYS A 231 -9.15 -26.01 -5.91
C LYS A 231 -10.46 -26.78 -6.13
N VAL A 232 -10.91 -27.53 -5.11
CA VAL A 232 -12.08 -28.42 -5.18
C VAL A 232 -13.29 -27.84 -4.44
N THR A 233 -13.06 -26.99 -3.44
CA THR A 233 -14.11 -26.37 -2.62
C THR A 233 -14.18 -24.88 -2.92
N THR A 234 -15.39 -24.34 -3.11
CA THR A 234 -15.64 -22.88 -3.18
C THR A 234 -15.39 -22.16 -1.84
N SER A 235 -14.94 -22.88 -0.82
CA SER A 235 -14.64 -22.41 0.53
C SER A 235 -13.17 -22.02 0.72
N PHE A 236 -12.96 -21.00 1.55
CA PHE A 236 -11.63 -20.54 1.97
C PHE A 236 -11.17 -21.30 3.23
N ASN A 237 -10.03 -21.98 3.12
CA ASN A 237 -9.45 -22.75 4.22
C ASN A 237 -8.32 -21.98 4.90
N LYS A 238 -8.30 -21.98 6.24
CA LYS A 238 -7.25 -21.32 7.03
C LYS A 238 -5.92 -22.01 6.79
N GLN A 239 -4.89 -21.23 6.51
CA GLN A 239 -3.57 -21.76 6.28
C GLN A 239 -2.79 -21.87 7.58
N ASN A 240 -2.41 -23.10 7.94
CA ASN A 240 -1.73 -23.41 9.19
C ASN A 240 -0.20 -23.56 9.00
N SER A 241 0.28 -23.84 7.78
CA SER A 241 1.72 -23.99 7.50
C SER A 241 2.11 -23.51 6.08
N HIS A 242 3.41 -23.34 5.81
CA HIS A 242 3.90 -23.04 4.44
C HIS A 242 3.63 -24.16 3.43
N ILE A 243 3.46 -25.41 3.90
CA ILE A 243 3.25 -26.61 3.06
C ILE A 243 1.87 -26.56 2.36
N ASP A 244 0.88 -25.94 2.99
CA ASP A 244 -0.50 -25.86 2.48
C ASP A 244 -0.62 -25.07 1.15
N ILE A 245 0.36 -24.21 0.83
CA ILE A 245 0.41 -23.49 -0.46
C ILE A 245 0.82 -24.41 -1.62
N TYR A 246 1.61 -25.45 -1.32
CA TYR A 246 2.12 -26.37 -2.33
C TYR A 246 1.15 -27.54 -2.59
N ARG A 247 0.16 -27.73 -1.72
CA ARG A 247 -0.88 -28.76 -1.85
C ARG A 247 -2.21 -28.23 -2.40
N SER A 248 -2.40 -26.91 -2.43
CA SER A 248 -3.60 -26.26 -2.99
C SER A 248 -3.56 -26.25 -4.49
#